data_AF-A0A9X3PVK4-F1
#
_entry.id   AF-A0A9X3PVK4-F1
#
_cell.length_a   1.000
_cell.length_b   1.000
_cell.length_c   1.000
_cell.angle_alpha   90.00
_cell.angle_beta   90.00
_cell.angle_gamma   90.00
#
_symmetry.space_group_name_H-M   'P 1'
#
loop_
_entity.id
_entity.type
_entity.pdbx_description
1 polymer ?
#
loop_
_entity_poly.entity_id
_entity_poly.type
_entity_poly.pdbx_seq_one_letter_code
_entity_poly.pdbx_strand_id
1 'polypeptide(L)'
;SADRYDLIVATHALLQAERDQGIPSLNWQTFERALDPDPQSAFERRTGLDARLAYVTAAMAPGGRLIVFEKARQTARRVPFQRALAARGFTLREPPLPLRYMLVEEVADDGPLYVVGRVTDGSPAHAGLVWDEAPELNAEEEVSRCSGDAATFVWERLPDRAVTREAEWVDPRHGSIRVEWGTSQTILSYLYLTTGQTFRGILVWSQRPGPEVASQVARELEGAKLRGSGLGDLLRATWPAPASQEEVEQTPLYENHTAAAQHVWSWLPCRRVLQGSMSEAPDGRQRHLEHGTVAGLAYLYCANTFDQRQLVMVEPPRASLILRYYEELLQVG
;
A
#
# COMPACT_ATOMS: atom_id res chain seq x y z
N SER A 1 -3.20 14.07 42.60
CA SER A 1 -3.91 13.89 41.32
C SER A 1 -3.72 12.45 40.94
N ALA A 2 -4.75 11.59 41.02
CA ALA A 2 -4.59 10.17 40.75
C ALA A 2 -4.08 10.00 39.31
N ASP A 3 -2.89 9.39 39.20
CA ASP A 3 -2.06 9.39 38.01
C ASP A 3 -2.80 8.79 36.81
N ARG A 4 -2.99 9.63 35.79
CA ARG A 4 -3.52 9.23 34.49
C ARG A 4 -2.35 8.65 33.70
N TYR A 5 -2.19 7.34 33.71
CA TYR A 5 -1.26 6.69 32.81
C TYR A 5 -1.98 6.40 31.50
N ASP A 6 -1.47 6.95 30.40
CA ASP A 6 -1.86 6.52 29.07
C ASP A 6 -1.25 5.13 28.83
N LEU A 7 -2.08 4.19 28.36
CA LEU A 7 -1.62 2.85 28.04
C LEU A 7 -1.19 2.81 26.57
N ILE A 8 0.05 2.43 26.32
CA ILE A 8 0.61 2.30 24.97
C ILE A 8 0.75 0.81 24.67
N VAL A 9 0.13 0.34 23.59
CA VAL A 9 0.13 -1.08 23.20
C VAL A 9 0.33 -1.21 21.69
N ALA A 10 1.16 -2.14 21.26
CA ALA A 10 1.21 -2.55 19.85
C ALA A 10 0.18 -3.65 19.58
N THR A 11 -0.46 -3.70 18.40
CA THR A 11 -1.45 -4.76 18.10
C THR A 11 -0.84 -6.15 18.16
N HIS A 12 0.47 -6.34 17.94
CA HIS A 12 1.14 -7.64 18.16
C HIS A 12 1.09 -8.12 19.62
N ALA A 13 0.98 -7.21 20.59
CA ALA A 13 0.75 -7.57 21.99
C ALA A 13 -0.73 -7.97 22.25
N LEU A 14 -1.65 -7.61 21.35
CA LEU A 14 -3.08 -7.89 21.44
C LEU A 14 -3.53 -9.07 20.55
N LEU A 15 -2.85 -9.26 19.41
CA LEU A 15 -3.10 -10.27 18.37
C LEU A 15 -1.94 -11.26 18.32
N GLN A 16 -2.01 -12.36 19.06
CA GLN A 16 -1.02 -13.45 18.94
C GLN A 16 -1.38 -14.41 17.81
N ALA A 17 -1.45 -13.89 16.59
CA ALA A 17 -1.62 -14.67 15.37
C ALA A 17 -1.19 -13.83 14.17
N GLU A 18 0.11 -13.54 14.05
CA GLU A 18 0.65 -12.72 12.94
C GLU A 18 0.30 -13.30 11.55
N ARG A 19 0.06 -14.61 11.48
CA ARG A 19 -0.33 -15.35 10.27
C ARG A 19 -1.84 -15.45 10.05
N ASP A 20 -2.69 -15.00 10.97
CA ASP A 20 -4.14 -14.99 10.76
C ASP A 20 -4.48 -13.97 9.67
N GLN A 21 -5.25 -14.41 8.67
CA GLN A 21 -5.62 -13.56 7.53
C GLN A 21 -6.77 -12.60 7.86
N GLY A 22 -7.40 -12.74 9.02
CA GLY A 22 -8.52 -11.91 9.46
C GLY A 22 -9.88 -12.45 9.03
N ILE A 23 -10.85 -11.54 8.88
CA ILE A 23 -12.21 -11.86 8.42
C ILE A 23 -12.30 -11.53 6.92
N PRO A 24 -12.72 -12.49 6.07
CA PRO A 24 -12.87 -12.23 4.65
C PRO A 24 -13.99 -11.22 4.38
N SER A 25 -13.85 -10.44 3.31
CA SER A 25 -14.95 -9.67 2.74
C SER A 25 -16.01 -10.56 2.10
N LEU A 26 -17.19 -9.98 1.86
CA LEU A 26 -18.30 -10.62 1.16
C LEU A 26 -17.95 -10.99 -0.28
N ASN A 27 -17.09 -10.20 -0.91
CA ASN A 27 -16.55 -10.48 -2.24
C ASN A 27 -15.21 -9.77 -2.45
N TRP A 28 -14.45 -10.23 -3.43
CA TRP A 28 -13.13 -9.68 -3.78
C TRP A 28 -13.19 -8.32 -4.48
N GLN A 29 -14.36 -7.83 -4.91
CA GLN A 29 -14.48 -6.59 -5.68
C GLN A 29 -14.73 -5.37 -4.79
N THR A 30 -15.58 -5.50 -3.80
CA THR A 30 -16.05 -4.40 -2.94
C THR A 30 -15.27 -4.32 -1.64
N PHE A 31 -14.73 -5.46 -1.17
CA PHE A 31 -14.07 -5.61 0.12
C PHE A 31 -14.93 -5.24 1.34
N GLU A 32 -16.25 -5.14 1.15
CA GLU A 32 -17.22 -4.95 2.23
C GLU A 32 -17.28 -6.18 3.13
N ARG A 33 -17.41 -5.97 4.44
CA ARG A 33 -17.48 -7.05 5.43
C ARG A 33 -18.83 -7.09 6.11
N ALA A 34 -19.44 -8.28 6.14
CA ALA A 34 -20.67 -8.52 6.89
C ALA A 34 -20.53 -8.02 8.34
N LEU A 35 -21.60 -7.45 8.88
CA LEU A 35 -21.71 -7.06 10.29
C LEU A 35 -22.15 -8.24 11.18
N ASP A 36 -21.82 -9.46 10.77
CA ASP A 36 -22.21 -10.67 11.48
C ASP A 36 -21.40 -10.83 12.78
N PRO A 37 -22.05 -10.92 13.96
CA PRO A 37 -21.37 -11.10 15.23
C PRO A 37 -20.62 -12.43 15.37
N ASP A 38 -21.00 -13.48 14.62
CA ASP A 38 -20.43 -14.82 14.78
C ASP A 38 -18.98 -14.90 14.24
N PRO A 39 -18.69 -14.48 12.98
CA PRO A 39 -17.32 -14.37 12.49
C PRO A 39 -16.44 -13.45 13.33
N GLN A 40 -16.98 -12.34 13.82
CA GLN A 40 -16.28 -11.41 14.72
C GLN A 40 -15.87 -12.12 16.02
N SER A 41 -16.82 -12.79 16.68
CA SER A 41 -16.58 -13.52 17.92
C SER A 41 -15.61 -14.70 17.72
N ALA A 42 -15.66 -15.37 16.57
CA ALA A 42 -14.70 -16.42 16.22
C ALA A 42 -13.28 -15.86 16.01
N PHE A 43 -13.14 -14.73 15.32
CA PHE A 43 -11.87 -14.03 15.13
C PHE A 43 -11.27 -13.57 16.47
N GLU A 44 -12.07 -12.95 17.34
CA GLU A 44 -11.58 -12.46 18.63
C GLU A 44 -11.11 -13.60 19.55
N ARG A 45 -11.82 -14.73 19.56
CA ARG A 45 -11.42 -15.92 20.32
C ARG A 45 -10.14 -16.56 19.77
N ARG A 46 -10.05 -16.79 18.47
CA ARG A 46 -8.91 -17.51 17.87
C ARG A 46 -7.62 -16.70 17.89
N THR A 47 -7.70 -15.37 17.89
CA THR A 47 -6.53 -14.47 18.02
C THR A 47 -6.20 -14.13 19.48
N GLY A 48 -7.11 -14.45 20.41
CA GLY A 48 -7.05 -14.07 21.83
C GLY A 48 -7.31 -12.58 22.08
N LEU A 49 -7.79 -11.85 21.07
CA LEU A 49 -8.08 -10.42 21.16
C LEU A 49 -9.09 -10.10 22.26
N ASP A 50 -10.12 -10.95 22.42
CA ASP A 50 -11.18 -10.74 23.40
C ASP A 50 -10.63 -10.63 24.82
N ALA A 51 -9.96 -11.68 25.29
CA ALA A 51 -9.40 -11.75 26.63
C ALA A 51 -8.41 -10.62 26.89
N ARG A 52 -7.55 -10.27 25.92
CA ARG A 52 -6.54 -9.21 26.11
C ARG A 52 -7.17 -7.82 26.15
N LEU A 53 -8.14 -7.53 25.29
CA LEU A 53 -8.90 -6.28 25.38
C LEU A 53 -9.70 -6.18 26.67
N ALA A 54 -10.22 -7.28 27.21
CA ALA A 54 -10.86 -7.28 28.53
C ALA A 54 -9.89 -6.87 29.64
N TYR A 55 -8.66 -7.43 29.66
CA TYR A 55 -7.62 -7.03 30.62
C TYR A 55 -7.21 -5.57 30.47
N VAL A 56 -6.98 -5.11 29.23
CA VAL A 56 -6.66 -3.71 28.94
C VAL A 56 -7.78 -2.80 29.45
N THR A 57 -9.03 -3.13 29.13
CA THR A 57 -10.20 -2.34 29.52
C THR A 57 -10.35 -2.26 31.04
N ALA A 58 -10.07 -3.35 31.76
CA ALA A 58 -10.12 -3.39 33.22
C ALA A 58 -8.98 -2.61 33.89
N ALA A 59 -7.79 -2.56 33.26
CA ALA A 59 -6.64 -1.84 33.77
C ALA A 59 -6.69 -0.32 33.51
N MET A 60 -7.48 0.12 32.53
CA MET A 60 -7.57 1.52 32.15
C MET A 60 -8.36 2.37 33.16
N ALA A 61 -7.82 3.52 33.51
CA ALA A 61 -8.56 4.54 34.26
C ALA A 61 -9.76 5.06 33.45
N PRO A 62 -10.86 5.52 34.09
CA PRO A 62 -12.06 6.02 33.39
C PRO A 62 -11.79 7.13 32.36
N GLY A 63 -10.77 7.97 32.57
CA GLY A 63 -10.34 9.00 31.63
C GLY A 63 -9.07 8.68 30.84
N GLY A 64 -8.55 7.46 30.95
CA GLY A 64 -7.30 7.04 30.32
C GLY A 64 -7.42 6.92 28.81
N ARG A 65 -6.29 7.08 28.12
CA ARG A 65 -6.18 6.85 26.68
C ARG A 65 -5.49 5.52 26.42
N LEU A 66 -5.88 4.88 25.33
CA LEU A 66 -5.19 3.75 24.76
C LEU A 66 -4.61 4.19 23.42
N ILE A 67 -3.29 4.10 23.29
CA ILE A 67 -2.56 4.39 22.06
C ILE A 67 -2.18 3.04 21.45
N VAL A 68 -2.72 2.74 20.27
CA VAL A 68 -2.54 1.47 19.58
C VAL A 68 -1.76 1.62 18.29
N PHE A 69 -0.67 0.87 18.16
CA PHE A 69 0.07 0.73 16.89
C PHE A 69 -0.46 -0.48 16.11
N GLU A 70 -1.21 -0.27 15.03
CA GLU A 70 -1.63 -1.35 14.14
C GLU A 70 -0.48 -1.78 13.22
N LYS A 71 -0.25 -3.09 13.11
CA LYS A 71 0.84 -3.71 12.34
C LYS A 71 0.39 -4.23 10.97
N ALA A 72 -0.91 -4.20 10.68
CA ALA A 72 -1.46 -4.68 9.42
C ALA A 72 -2.34 -3.61 8.76
N ARG A 73 -2.03 -3.27 7.51
CA ARG A 73 -2.85 -2.40 6.66
C ARG A 73 -4.02 -3.11 6.00
N GLN A 74 -3.95 -4.44 5.91
CA GLN A 74 -5.00 -5.28 5.34
C GLN A 74 -6.30 -5.11 6.11
N THR A 75 -7.37 -4.69 5.40
CA THR A 75 -8.67 -4.45 6.02
C THR A 75 -9.26 -5.69 6.69
N ALA A 76 -8.83 -6.89 6.25
CA ALA A 76 -9.27 -8.16 6.82
C ALA A 76 -8.92 -8.32 8.29
N ARG A 77 -7.83 -7.69 8.75
CA ARG A 77 -7.42 -7.69 10.16
C ARG A 77 -7.78 -6.38 10.85
N ARG A 78 -7.61 -5.26 10.15
CA ARG A 78 -7.83 -3.93 10.68
C ARG A 78 -9.29 -3.71 11.08
N VAL A 79 -10.25 -4.09 10.22
CA VAL A 79 -11.68 -3.87 10.47
C VAL A 79 -12.18 -4.67 11.68
N PRO A 80 -11.91 -5.99 11.80
CA PRO A 80 -12.30 -6.73 13.00
C PRO A 80 -11.67 -6.18 14.28
N PHE A 81 -10.45 -5.65 14.22
CA PHE A 81 -9.81 -4.99 15.36
C PHE A 81 -10.53 -3.70 15.77
N GLN A 82 -10.85 -2.83 14.80
CA GLN A 82 -11.64 -1.60 15.03
C GLN A 82 -13.02 -1.93 15.65
N ARG A 83 -13.70 -2.95 15.12
CA ARG A 83 -14.99 -3.43 15.63
C ARG A 83 -14.89 -3.96 17.06
N ALA A 84 -13.82 -4.70 17.38
CA ALA A 84 -13.57 -5.19 18.74
C ALA A 84 -13.37 -4.06 19.76
N LEU A 85 -12.70 -2.96 19.36
CA LEU A 85 -12.59 -1.75 20.16
C LEU A 85 -13.96 -1.06 20.33
N ALA A 86 -14.69 -0.85 19.23
CA ALA A 86 -16.00 -0.22 19.24
C ALA A 86 -17.00 -0.98 20.15
N ALA A 87 -17.01 -2.32 20.07
CA ALA A 87 -17.86 -3.17 20.91
C ALA A 87 -17.58 -3.03 22.42
N ARG A 88 -16.38 -2.58 22.80
CA ARG A 88 -15.98 -2.32 24.20
C ARG A 88 -16.14 -0.85 24.61
N GLY A 89 -16.78 -0.04 23.75
CA GLY A 89 -17.11 1.36 24.01
C GLY A 89 -15.93 2.31 23.79
N PHE A 90 -14.89 1.89 23.07
CA PHE A 90 -13.81 2.78 22.65
C PHE A 90 -14.24 3.62 21.45
N THR A 91 -13.90 4.90 21.49
CA THR A 91 -14.07 5.85 20.39
C THR A 91 -12.74 6.52 20.06
N LEU A 92 -12.60 6.93 18.80
CA LEU A 92 -11.45 7.68 18.33
C LEU A 92 -11.39 9.05 19.03
N ARG A 93 -10.22 9.41 19.54
CA ARG A 93 -9.94 10.75 20.06
C ARG A 93 -9.21 11.63 19.04
N GLU A 94 -8.47 11.00 18.14
CA GLU A 94 -7.72 11.64 17.06
C GLU A 94 -7.96 10.85 15.77
N PRO A 95 -7.86 11.51 14.59
CA PRO A 95 -7.87 10.79 13.32
C PRO A 95 -6.78 9.71 13.30
N PRO A 96 -7.08 8.49 12.82
CA PRO A 96 -6.05 7.46 12.64
C PRO A 96 -4.90 7.99 11.78
N LEU A 97 -3.66 7.79 12.24
CA LEU A 97 -2.47 8.28 11.54
C LEU A 97 -1.73 7.12 10.87
N PRO A 98 -1.65 7.05 9.53
CA PRO A 98 -0.81 6.07 8.85
C PRO A 98 0.64 6.13 9.33
N LEU A 99 1.26 4.99 9.59
CA LEU A 99 2.61 4.91 10.12
C LEU A 99 3.58 4.41 9.06
N ARG A 100 4.55 5.25 8.74
CA ARG A 100 5.70 4.94 7.89
C ARG A 100 6.98 5.22 8.66
N TYR A 101 7.85 4.23 8.79
CA TYR A 101 9.09 4.36 9.56
C TYR A 101 10.24 3.51 9.01
N MET A 102 11.47 3.88 9.36
CA MET A 102 12.68 3.16 8.95
C MET A 102 13.03 2.06 9.95
N LEU A 103 13.10 0.81 9.49
CA LEU A 103 13.58 -0.36 10.21
C LEU A 103 14.93 -0.78 9.65
N VAL A 104 16.02 -0.34 10.30
CA VAL A 104 17.46 -0.63 10.05
C VAL A 104 17.97 -0.41 8.62
N GLU A 105 17.24 -0.77 7.57
CA GLU A 105 17.49 -0.56 6.14
C GLU A 105 16.20 -0.60 5.28
N GLU A 106 15.04 -0.93 5.86
CA GLU A 106 13.75 -1.06 5.16
C GLU A 106 12.77 0.02 5.61
N VAL A 107 11.97 0.55 4.68
CA VAL A 107 10.80 1.36 5.02
C VAL A 107 9.66 0.38 5.35
N ALA A 108 9.12 0.46 6.56
CA ALA A 108 7.91 -0.26 6.91
C ALA A 108 6.69 0.67 6.85
N ASP A 109 5.66 0.18 6.17
CA ASP A 109 4.32 0.77 6.11
C ASP A 109 3.36 -0.15 6.89
N ASP A 110 3.12 0.21 8.15
CA ASP A 110 2.22 -0.51 9.05
C ASP A 110 0.81 0.10 9.03
N GLY A 111 -0.14 -0.52 9.74
CA GLY A 111 -1.46 0.06 9.93
C GLY A 111 -1.42 1.37 10.73
N PRO A 112 -2.56 2.07 10.83
CA PRO A 112 -2.58 3.38 11.43
C PRO A 112 -2.41 3.32 12.95
N LEU A 113 -1.83 4.38 13.51
CA LEU A 113 -1.84 4.68 14.93
C LEU A 113 -3.25 5.11 15.34
N TYR A 114 -3.82 4.43 16.32
CA TYR A 114 -5.09 4.83 16.93
C TYR A 114 -4.86 5.46 18.30
N VAL A 115 -5.47 6.61 18.54
CA VAL A 115 -5.63 7.17 19.88
C VAL A 115 -7.09 7.06 20.27
N VAL A 116 -7.40 6.17 21.22
CA VAL A 116 -8.77 5.89 21.65
C VAL A 116 -8.99 6.15 23.12
N GLY A 117 -10.24 6.34 23.50
CA GLY A 117 -10.65 6.27 24.90
C GLY A 117 -12.10 5.85 25.02
N ARG A 118 -12.52 5.55 26.25
CA ARG A 118 -13.90 5.19 26.54
C ARG A 118 -14.75 6.45 26.70
N VAL A 119 -15.97 6.41 26.19
CA VAL A 119 -16.99 7.39 26.54
C VAL A 119 -17.34 7.17 28.01
N THR A 120 -17.11 8.17 28.85
CA THR A 120 -17.52 8.18 30.27
C THR A 120 -18.58 9.24 30.49
N ASP A 121 -19.46 9.00 31.46
CA ASP A 121 -20.50 9.96 31.85
C ASP A 121 -19.87 11.33 32.15
N GLY A 122 -20.26 12.35 31.37
CA GLY A 122 -19.77 13.73 31.49
C GLY A 122 -18.57 14.11 30.61
N SER A 123 -17.94 13.16 29.92
CA SER A 123 -16.95 13.48 28.88
C SER A 123 -17.68 13.71 27.56
N PRO A 124 -17.45 14.83 26.83
CA PRO A 124 -18.02 14.98 25.50
C PRO A 124 -17.58 13.78 24.65
N ALA A 125 -18.54 13.15 23.97
CA ALA A 125 -18.21 12.29 22.84
C ALA A 125 -17.29 13.12 21.94
N HIS A 126 -16.15 12.56 21.50
CA HIS A 126 -15.25 13.26 20.60
C HIS A 126 -15.95 13.31 19.25
N ALA A 127 -16.83 14.29 19.10
CA ALA A 127 -17.89 14.31 18.12
C ALA A 127 -17.28 14.46 16.72
N GLY A 128 -17.52 13.44 15.88
CA GLY A 128 -17.26 13.51 14.44
C GLY A 128 -16.28 12.48 13.88
N LEU A 129 -15.48 11.79 14.71
CA LEU A 129 -14.58 10.75 14.24
C LEU A 129 -15.29 9.39 14.19
N VAL A 130 -15.24 8.74 13.03
CA VAL A 130 -15.88 7.45 12.78
C VAL A 130 -14.81 6.43 12.42
N TRP A 131 -15.02 5.17 12.81
CA TRP A 131 -14.17 4.06 12.38
C TRP A 131 -14.27 3.90 10.85
N ASP A 132 -13.13 4.02 10.16
CA ASP A 132 -13.06 3.84 8.72
C ASP A 132 -12.68 2.40 8.35
N GLU A 133 -13.65 1.71 7.76
CA GLU A 133 -13.50 0.34 7.28
C GLU A 133 -13.05 0.24 5.82
N ALA A 134 -12.94 1.37 5.11
CA ALA A 134 -12.54 1.38 3.70
C ALA A 134 -11.04 1.04 3.53
N PRO A 135 -10.64 0.34 2.45
CA PRO A 135 -9.22 0.18 2.12
C PRO A 135 -8.50 1.53 2.11
N GLU A 136 -7.32 1.60 2.71
CA GLU A 136 -6.49 2.82 2.63
C GLU A 136 -6.06 3.01 1.18
N LEU A 137 -6.55 4.07 0.54
CA LEU A 137 -6.05 4.53 -0.75
C LEU A 137 -5.03 5.64 -0.48
N ASN A 138 -3.77 5.39 -0.79
CA ASN A 138 -2.74 6.41 -0.79
C ASN A 138 -2.21 6.61 -2.22
N ALA A 139 -2.21 7.85 -2.71
CA ALA A 139 -1.68 8.19 -4.02
C ALA A 139 -0.19 7.82 -4.18
N GLU A 140 0.57 7.67 -3.09
CA GLU A 140 1.94 7.13 -3.12
C GLU A 140 2.01 5.68 -3.54
N GLU A 141 0.95 4.92 -3.31
CA GLU A 141 0.89 3.50 -3.63
C GLU A 141 0.51 3.25 -5.08
N GLU A 142 -0.05 4.23 -5.79
CA GLU A 142 -0.29 4.15 -7.24
C GLU A 142 0.98 4.21 -8.07
N VAL A 143 2.13 4.51 -7.44
CA VAL A 143 3.41 4.71 -8.12
C VAL A 143 4.35 3.54 -7.84
N SER A 144 4.65 2.77 -8.88
CA SER A 144 5.78 1.84 -8.88
C SER A 144 7.09 2.62 -9.00
N ARG A 145 8.12 2.21 -8.25
CA ARG A 145 9.39 2.93 -8.17
C ARG A 145 10.56 1.99 -7.92
N CYS A 146 11.66 2.23 -8.61
CA CYS A 146 12.93 1.54 -8.38
C CYS A 146 14.12 2.44 -8.71
N SER A 147 15.31 2.03 -8.26
CA SER A 147 16.57 2.76 -8.47
C SER A 147 17.67 1.85 -9.03
N GLY A 148 18.76 2.44 -9.50
CA GLY A 148 19.93 1.71 -10.02
C GLY A 148 19.68 1.03 -11.37
N ASP A 149 20.17 -0.21 -11.50
CA ASP A 149 20.08 -0.98 -12.75
C ASP A 149 18.64 -1.35 -13.09
N ALA A 150 17.81 -1.66 -12.09
CA ALA A 150 16.37 -1.87 -12.25
C ALA A 150 15.68 -0.65 -12.88
N ALA A 151 16.03 0.57 -12.44
CA ALA A 151 15.46 1.78 -13.01
C ALA A 151 15.84 1.97 -14.49
N THR A 152 17.11 1.67 -14.82
CA THR A 152 17.59 1.71 -16.20
C THR A 152 16.84 0.68 -17.06
N PHE A 153 16.72 -0.54 -16.55
CA PHE A 153 16.07 -1.66 -17.22
C PHE A 153 14.61 -1.35 -17.55
N VAL A 154 13.86 -0.81 -16.57
CA VAL A 154 12.47 -0.39 -16.77
C VAL A 154 12.37 0.74 -17.80
N TRP A 155 13.19 1.79 -17.66
CA TRP A 155 13.16 2.94 -18.57
C TRP A 155 13.42 2.54 -20.04
N GLU A 156 14.42 1.68 -20.28
CA GLU A 156 14.76 1.18 -21.62
C GLU A 156 13.66 0.32 -22.25
N ARG A 157 12.82 -0.32 -21.43
CA ARG A 157 11.78 -1.25 -21.86
C ARG A 157 10.37 -0.67 -21.90
N LEU A 158 10.16 0.55 -21.38
CA LEU A 158 8.89 1.26 -21.55
C LEU A 158 8.59 1.42 -23.05
N PRO A 159 7.54 0.75 -23.58
CA PRO A 159 7.29 0.76 -25.02
C PRO A 159 6.60 2.05 -25.46
N ASP A 160 6.82 2.45 -26.71
CA ASP A 160 6.25 3.65 -27.33
C ASP A 160 6.39 4.90 -26.43
N ARG A 161 7.58 5.07 -25.86
CA ARG A 161 7.89 6.16 -24.94
C ARG A 161 7.81 7.50 -25.67
N ALA A 162 6.95 8.39 -25.17
CA ALA A 162 6.84 9.77 -25.63
C ALA A 162 7.24 10.72 -24.50
N VAL A 163 8.32 11.46 -24.69
CA VAL A 163 8.81 12.46 -23.74
C VAL A 163 7.90 13.69 -23.79
N THR A 164 7.36 14.08 -22.64
CA THR A 164 6.47 15.25 -22.51
C THR A 164 7.19 16.46 -21.93
N ARG A 165 8.22 16.24 -21.11
CA ARG A 165 9.05 17.30 -20.53
C ARG A 165 10.43 16.75 -20.23
N GLU A 166 11.44 17.61 -20.34
CA GLU A 166 12.78 17.34 -19.85
C GLU A 166 13.28 18.52 -19.01
N ALA A 167 14.19 18.24 -18.09
CA ALA A 167 14.94 19.25 -17.36
C ALA A 167 16.38 18.77 -17.16
N GLU A 168 17.31 19.69 -17.34
CA GLU A 168 18.73 19.46 -17.08
C GLU A 168 19.30 20.62 -16.25
N TRP A 169 20.10 20.30 -15.25
CA TRP A 169 20.83 21.29 -14.45
C TRP A 169 22.06 20.65 -13.78
N VAL A 170 22.97 21.48 -13.25
CA VAL A 170 24.11 21.02 -12.47
C VAL A 170 23.83 21.26 -10.99
N ASP A 171 23.88 20.21 -10.18
CA ASP A 171 23.85 20.27 -8.73
C ASP A 171 25.29 20.25 -8.17
N PRO A 172 25.65 21.16 -7.23
CA PRO A 172 27.01 21.23 -6.69
C PRO A 172 27.50 19.93 -6.02
N ARG A 173 26.59 19.09 -5.52
CA ARG A 173 26.92 17.85 -4.80
C ARG A 173 26.73 16.60 -5.64
N HIS A 174 25.74 16.61 -6.55
CA HIS A 174 25.32 15.42 -7.31
C HIS A 174 25.72 15.48 -8.79
N GLY A 175 26.35 16.59 -9.24
CA GLY A 175 26.82 16.75 -10.62
C GLY A 175 25.68 17.05 -11.60
N SER A 176 25.80 16.57 -12.85
CA SER A 176 24.77 16.79 -13.87
C SER A 176 23.51 16.01 -13.54
N ILE A 177 22.37 16.69 -13.49
CA ILE A 177 21.06 16.10 -13.26
C ILE A 177 20.26 16.18 -14.54
N ARG A 178 19.72 15.04 -14.97
CA ARG A 178 18.76 14.97 -16.07
C ARG A 178 17.49 14.30 -15.60
N VAL A 179 16.36 14.92 -15.89
CA VAL A 179 15.03 14.40 -15.59
C VAL A 179 14.19 14.38 -16.87
N GLU A 180 13.59 13.24 -17.15
CA GLU A 180 12.69 12.98 -18.28
C GLU A 180 11.32 12.60 -17.73
N TRP A 181 10.28 13.33 -18.12
CA TRP A 181 8.89 12.95 -17.89
C TRP A 181 8.28 12.53 -19.22
N GLY A 182 7.43 11.53 -19.18
CA GLY A 182 6.71 11.14 -20.37
C GLY A 182 5.59 10.15 -20.14
N THR A 183 5.13 9.60 -21.25
CA THR A 183 4.08 8.60 -21.32
C THR A 183 4.56 7.36 -22.06
N SER A 184 3.97 6.21 -21.75
CA SER A 184 4.20 4.94 -22.46
C SER A 184 2.85 4.27 -22.72
N GLN A 185 2.62 3.84 -23.97
CA GLN A 185 1.40 3.15 -24.41
C GLN A 185 0.07 3.85 -24.06
N THR A 186 0.08 5.17 -23.83
CA THR A 186 -1.07 5.98 -23.38
C THR A 186 -1.70 5.58 -22.02
N ILE A 187 -1.23 4.51 -21.40
CA ILE A 187 -1.76 3.98 -20.13
C ILE A 187 -0.81 4.22 -18.97
N LEU A 188 0.50 4.33 -19.24
CA LEU A 188 1.51 4.62 -18.24
C LEU A 188 2.06 6.03 -18.45
N SER A 189 2.49 6.61 -17.35
CA SER A 189 3.32 7.79 -17.27
C SER A 189 4.54 7.47 -16.41
N TYR A 190 5.63 8.19 -16.68
CA TYR A 190 6.88 7.97 -15.97
C TYR A 190 7.63 9.27 -15.69
N LEU A 191 8.51 9.20 -14.70
CA LEU A 191 9.55 10.18 -14.39
C LEU A 191 10.84 9.38 -14.25
N TYR A 192 11.81 9.63 -15.12
CA TYR A 192 13.14 9.04 -15.06
C TYR A 192 14.16 10.12 -14.70
N LEU A 193 14.97 9.87 -13.68
CA LEU A 193 15.96 10.80 -13.15
C LEU A 193 17.33 10.14 -13.13
N THR A 194 18.34 10.89 -13.56
CA THR A 194 19.75 10.51 -13.47
C THR A 194 20.56 11.62 -12.83
N THR A 195 21.54 11.25 -12.00
CA THR A 195 22.55 12.17 -11.46
C THR A 195 23.94 11.66 -11.83
N GLY A 196 24.60 12.29 -12.81
CA GLY A 196 25.91 11.85 -13.30
C GLY A 196 25.95 10.33 -13.57
N GLN A 197 26.90 9.65 -12.94
CA GLN A 197 26.99 8.18 -12.92
C GLN A 197 26.56 7.57 -11.58
N THR A 198 26.06 8.38 -10.63
CA THR A 198 25.89 7.98 -9.22
C THR A 198 24.49 7.52 -8.87
N PHE A 199 23.47 7.96 -9.61
CA PHE A 199 22.09 7.59 -9.31
C PHE A 199 21.25 7.53 -10.58
N ARG A 200 20.34 6.55 -10.60
CA ARG A 200 19.27 6.40 -11.59
C ARG A 200 18.01 6.02 -10.82
N GLY A 201 16.89 6.67 -11.09
CA GLY A 201 15.62 6.41 -10.44
C GLY A 201 14.48 6.55 -11.44
N ILE A 202 13.49 5.66 -11.35
CA ILE A 202 12.28 5.74 -12.15
C ILE A 202 11.04 5.68 -11.26
N LEU A 203 10.04 6.48 -11.60
CA LEU A 203 8.67 6.35 -11.13
C LEU A 203 7.80 5.98 -12.32
N VAL A 204 6.90 5.02 -12.15
CA VAL A 204 5.93 4.59 -13.17
C VAL A 204 4.55 4.52 -12.54
N TRP A 205 3.54 5.06 -13.23
CA TRP A 205 2.17 5.12 -12.73
C TRP A 205 1.14 5.07 -13.85
N SER A 206 -0.12 4.75 -13.51
CA SER A 206 -1.24 4.79 -14.46
C SER A 206 -1.65 6.23 -14.80
N GLN A 207 -1.96 6.53 -16.07
CA GLN A 207 -2.42 7.88 -16.45
C GLN A 207 -3.74 8.30 -15.80
N ARG A 208 -4.56 7.33 -15.37
CA ARG A 208 -5.82 7.59 -14.70
C ARG A 208 -6.03 6.66 -13.52
N PRO A 209 -6.26 7.23 -12.32
CA PRO A 209 -6.07 8.65 -11.96
C PRO A 209 -4.59 9.07 -12.04
N GLY A 210 -4.32 10.37 -12.20
CA GLY A 210 -2.94 10.88 -12.22
C GLY A 210 -2.42 11.06 -10.79
N PRO A 211 -1.21 10.58 -10.45
CA PRO A 211 -0.74 10.56 -9.08
C PRO A 211 -0.30 11.94 -8.62
N GLU A 212 -0.82 12.32 -7.46
CA GLU A 212 -0.40 13.51 -6.72
C GLU A 212 1.11 13.48 -6.42
N VAL A 213 1.67 12.28 -6.28
CA VAL A 213 3.05 12.06 -5.86
C VAL A 213 4.04 12.39 -6.97
N ALA A 214 3.77 12.02 -8.22
CA ALA A 214 4.60 12.47 -9.33
C ALA A 214 4.60 14.01 -9.45
N SER A 215 3.45 14.64 -9.18
CA SER A 215 3.32 16.10 -9.17
C SER A 215 4.06 16.74 -7.99
N GLN A 216 4.06 16.09 -6.82
CA GLN A 216 4.84 16.52 -5.66
C GLN A 216 6.35 16.40 -5.93
N VAL A 217 6.82 15.24 -6.39
CA VAL A 217 8.24 15.02 -6.73
C VAL A 217 8.70 16.03 -7.78
N ALA A 218 7.89 16.29 -8.82
CA ALA A 218 8.22 17.30 -9.81
C ALA A 218 8.37 18.72 -9.21
N ARG A 219 7.49 19.12 -8.29
CA ARG A 219 7.60 20.40 -7.57
C ARG A 219 8.83 20.45 -6.67
N GLU A 220 9.13 19.36 -5.97
CA GLU A 220 10.29 19.29 -5.08
C GLU A 220 11.62 19.30 -5.86
N LEU A 221 11.67 18.67 -7.03
CA LEU A 221 12.82 18.73 -7.94
C LEU A 221 13.08 20.16 -8.43
N GLU A 222 12.04 20.88 -8.86
CA GLU A 222 12.19 22.30 -9.25
C GLU A 222 12.63 23.16 -8.06
N GLY A 223 12.10 22.91 -6.86
CA GLY A 223 12.54 23.57 -5.63
C GLY A 223 14.00 23.29 -5.30
N ALA A 224 14.45 22.04 -5.44
CA ALA A 224 15.84 21.63 -5.21
C ALA A 224 16.79 22.30 -6.21
N LYS A 225 16.39 22.35 -7.49
CA LYS A 225 17.11 23.08 -8.55
C LYS A 225 17.28 24.57 -8.20
N LEU A 226 16.21 25.23 -7.76
CA LEU A 226 16.27 26.66 -7.40
C LEU A 226 17.14 26.94 -6.16
N ARG A 227 17.12 26.04 -5.17
CA ARG A 227 17.87 26.20 -3.91
C ARG A 227 19.31 25.69 -3.98
N GLY A 228 19.66 24.87 -4.96
CA GLY A 228 20.95 24.16 -5.02
C GLY A 228 21.20 23.23 -3.82
N SER A 229 20.12 22.74 -3.18
CA SER A 229 20.18 21.92 -1.96
C SER A 229 18.90 21.10 -1.76
N GLY A 230 18.99 20.03 -0.97
CA GLY A 230 17.87 19.15 -0.64
C GLY A 230 17.63 17.98 -1.61
N LEU A 231 18.37 17.92 -2.74
CA LEU A 231 18.23 16.84 -3.71
C LEU A 231 18.51 15.46 -3.10
N GLY A 232 19.59 15.32 -2.32
CA GLY A 232 19.93 14.03 -1.73
C GLY A 232 18.88 13.48 -0.75
N ASP A 233 18.21 14.35 0.00
CA ASP A 233 17.10 13.97 0.89
C ASP A 233 15.88 13.54 0.07
N LEU A 234 15.56 14.30 -0.99
CA LEU A 234 14.49 13.95 -1.93
C LEU A 234 14.74 12.59 -2.60
N LEU A 235 15.96 12.33 -3.07
CA LEU A 235 16.30 11.05 -3.70
C LEU A 235 16.07 9.87 -2.74
N ARG A 236 16.54 9.99 -1.49
CA ARG A 236 16.36 8.97 -0.45
C ARG A 236 14.91 8.79 -0.02
N ALA A 237 14.15 9.88 0.05
CA ALA A 237 12.74 9.83 0.43
C ALA A 237 11.85 9.24 -0.69
N THR A 238 12.23 9.49 -1.95
CA THR A 238 11.42 9.11 -3.11
C THR A 238 11.69 7.69 -3.56
N TRP A 239 12.96 7.30 -3.71
CA TRP A 239 13.35 6.00 -4.25
C TRP A 239 13.96 5.12 -3.16
N PRO A 240 13.52 3.86 -3.04
CA PRO A 240 14.14 2.92 -2.14
C PRO A 240 15.59 2.65 -2.57
N ALA A 241 16.42 2.24 -1.60
CA ALA A 241 17.73 1.69 -1.91
C ALA A 241 17.56 0.45 -2.82
N PRO A 242 18.49 0.21 -3.77
CA PRO A 242 18.42 -0.97 -4.63
C PRO A 242 18.40 -2.23 -3.75
N ALA A 243 17.44 -3.13 -3.98
CA ALA A 243 17.45 -4.43 -3.32
C ALA A 243 18.73 -5.18 -3.72
N SER A 244 19.45 -5.75 -2.75
CA SER A 244 20.75 -6.39 -2.98
C SER A 244 20.68 -7.69 -3.80
N GLN A 245 19.50 -8.18 -4.16
CA GLN A 245 19.26 -9.50 -4.76
C GLN A 245 18.18 -9.55 -5.85
N GLU A 246 17.61 -8.44 -6.32
CA GLU A 246 16.64 -8.51 -7.42
C GLU A 246 17.33 -8.83 -8.75
N GLU A 247 16.91 -9.92 -9.39
CA GLU A 247 17.21 -10.16 -10.80
C GLU A 247 16.56 -9.04 -11.62
N VAL A 248 17.36 -8.09 -12.08
CA VAL A 248 16.93 -6.93 -12.89
C VAL A 248 16.04 -7.35 -14.07
N GLU A 249 16.26 -8.55 -14.63
CA GLU A 249 15.47 -9.10 -15.74
C GLU A 249 14.01 -9.43 -15.37
N GLN A 250 13.74 -9.70 -14.10
CA GLN A 250 12.41 -9.97 -13.55
C GLN A 250 11.67 -8.68 -13.17
N THR A 251 12.34 -7.52 -13.09
CA THR A 251 11.72 -6.27 -12.66
C THR A 251 10.56 -5.89 -13.60
N PRO A 252 9.32 -5.79 -13.10
CA PRO A 252 8.18 -5.42 -13.93
C PRO A 252 8.22 -3.93 -14.31
N LEU A 253 7.50 -3.56 -15.37
CA LEU A 253 7.39 -2.14 -15.74
C LEU A 253 6.51 -1.37 -14.75
N TYR A 254 5.52 -2.06 -14.19
CA TYR A 254 4.64 -1.54 -13.16
C TYR A 254 4.24 -2.68 -12.24
N GLU A 255 4.25 -2.43 -10.93
CA GLU A 255 3.86 -3.39 -9.91
C GLU A 255 3.20 -2.67 -8.74
N ASN A 256 2.13 -3.25 -8.22
CA ASN A 256 1.38 -2.72 -7.09
C ASN A 256 0.71 -3.86 -6.32
N HIS A 257 0.92 -3.87 -5.00
CA HIS A 257 0.41 -4.90 -4.07
C HIS A 257 -0.62 -4.37 -3.07
N THR A 258 -1.08 -3.13 -3.25
CA THR A 258 -1.90 -2.39 -2.28
C THR A 258 -3.34 -2.27 -2.76
N ALA A 259 -4.17 -1.55 -2.01
CA ALA A 259 -5.52 -1.21 -2.43
C ALA A 259 -5.56 -0.51 -3.81
N ALA A 260 -4.53 0.29 -4.11
CA ALA A 260 -4.37 1.00 -5.38
C ALA A 260 -4.24 0.06 -6.58
N ALA A 261 -3.80 -1.20 -6.41
CA ALA A 261 -3.72 -2.18 -7.49
C ALA A 261 -5.09 -2.42 -8.13
N GLN A 262 -6.15 -2.58 -7.32
CA GLN A 262 -7.51 -2.72 -7.83
C GLN A 262 -7.98 -1.43 -8.51
N HIS A 263 -7.66 -0.28 -7.92
CA HIS A 263 -8.06 1.01 -8.47
C HIS A 263 -7.51 1.18 -9.88
N VAL A 264 -6.20 1.00 -10.05
CA VAL A 264 -5.52 1.05 -11.35
C VAL A 264 -6.07 -0.01 -12.30
N TRP A 265 -6.22 -1.25 -11.85
CA TRP A 265 -6.78 -2.35 -12.66
C TRP A 265 -8.17 -2.03 -13.22
N SER A 266 -9.04 -1.41 -12.41
CA SER A 266 -10.41 -1.06 -12.80
C SER A 266 -10.47 0.01 -13.90
N TRP A 267 -9.43 0.85 -14.00
CA TRP A 267 -9.31 1.92 -14.98
C TRP A 267 -8.51 1.56 -16.23
N LEU A 268 -7.98 0.33 -16.33
CA LEU A 268 -7.23 -0.11 -17.51
C LEU A 268 -8.11 -0.10 -18.77
N PRO A 269 -7.79 0.74 -19.77
CA PRO A 269 -8.65 0.92 -20.94
C PRO A 269 -8.53 -0.29 -21.88
N CYS A 270 -9.65 -0.70 -22.46
CA CYS A 270 -9.69 -1.75 -23.49
C CYS A 270 -8.95 -3.03 -23.10
N ARG A 271 -8.96 -3.36 -21.80
CA ARG A 271 -8.30 -4.56 -21.25
C ARG A 271 -8.91 -5.82 -21.88
N ARG A 272 -8.05 -6.66 -22.47
CA ARG A 272 -8.44 -7.96 -23.01
C ARG A 272 -7.94 -9.06 -22.09
N VAL A 273 -8.85 -9.69 -21.36
CA VAL A 273 -8.54 -10.89 -20.56
C VAL A 273 -8.24 -12.05 -21.50
N LEU A 274 -7.09 -12.70 -21.32
CA LEU A 274 -6.72 -13.90 -22.08
C LEU A 274 -7.13 -15.16 -21.32
N GLN A 275 -6.88 -15.17 -20.01
CA GLN A 275 -7.35 -16.22 -19.12
C GLN A 275 -7.72 -15.61 -17.77
N GLY A 276 -8.78 -16.16 -17.17
CA GLY A 276 -9.23 -15.81 -15.84
C GLY A 276 -9.62 -17.06 -15.09
N SER A 277 -9.43 -17.04 -13.78
CA SER A 277 -9.86 -18.04 -12.82
C SER A 277 -10.52 -17.34 -11.65
N MET A 278 -11.68 -17.85 -11.25
CA MET A 278 -12.34 -17.47 -10.02
C MET A 278 -12.56 -18.73 -9.22
N SER A 279 -11.95 -18.82 -8.05
CA SER A 279 -12.21 -19.89 -7.09
C SER A 279 -13.01 -19.34 -5.91
N GLU A 280 -13.98 -20.13 -5.47
CA GLU A 280 -14.79 -19.88 -4.29
C GLU A 280 -14.72 -21.11 -3.38
N ALA A 281 -14.28 -20.90 -2.14
CA ALA A 281 -14.26 -21.93 -1.13
C ALA A 281 -15.66 -22.08 -0.48
N PRO A 282 -15.98 -23.23 0.14
CA PRO A 282 -17.28 -23.45 0.78
C PRO A 282 -17.65 -22.47 1.90
N ASP A 283 -16.66 -21.76 2.45
CA ASP A 283 -16.83 -20.72 3.45
C ASP A 283 -17.01 -19.31 2.85
N GLY A 284 -17.25 -19.22 1.54
CA GLY A 284 -17.48 -17.97 0.80
C GLY A 284 -16.22 -17.19 0.48
N ARG A 285 -15.02 -17.70 0.80
CA ARG A 285 -13.78 -17.05 0.40
C ARG A 285 -13.61 -17.10 -1.11
N GLN A 286 -13.37 -15.95 -1.72
CA GLN A 286 -13.15 -15.83 -3.15
C GLN A 286 -11.72 -15.43 -3.45
N ARG A 287 -11.20 -15.96 -4.56
CA ARG A 287 -9.95 -15.54 -5.17
C ARG A 287 -10.17 -15.36 -6.67
N HIS A 288 -9.85 -14.18 -7.15
CA HIS A 288 -9.84 -13.82 -8.55
C HIS A 288 -8.40 -13.73 -9.03
N LEU A 289 -8.13 -14.36 -10.17
CA LEU A 289 -6.85 -14.28 -10.85
C LEU A 289 -7.11 -14.14 -12.34
N GLU A 290 -6.53 -13.14 -12.98
CA GLU A 290 -6.59 -13.00 -14.43
C GLU A 290 -5.24 -12.56 -14.98
N HIS A 291 -4.97 -12.95 -16.23
CA HIS A 291 -3.93 -12.33 -17.02
C HIS A 291 -4.46 -11.97 -18.40
N GLY A 292 -3.85 -10.96 -18.99
CA GLY A 292 -4.30 -10.48 -20.29
C GLY A 292 -3.38 -9.45 -20.91
N THR A 293 -3.93 -8.69 -21.85
CA THR A 293 -3.24 -7.59 -22.53
C THR A 293 -3.98 -6.27 -22.39
N VAL A 294 -3.23 -5.17 -22.26
CA VAL A 294 -3.75 -3.80 -22.21
C VAL A 294 -2.78 -2.86 -22.93
N ALA A 295 -3.24 -2.12 -23.93
CA ALA A 295 -2.42 -1.17 -24.70
C ALA A 295 -0.99 -1.66 -25.01
N GLY A 296 -0.86 -2.86 -25.60
CA GLY A 296 0.45 -3.41 -25.95
C GLY A 296 1.30 -3.91 -24.77
N LEU A 297 0.80 -3.93 -23.54
CA LEU A 297 1.42 -4.57 -22.38
C LEU A 297 0.72 -5.89 -22.04
N ALA A 298 1.45 -6.81 -21.43
CA ALA A 298 0.89 -7.97 -20.72
C ALA A 298 0.69 -7.62 -19.25
N TYR A 299 -0.41 -8.05 -18.65
CA TYR A 299 -0.69 -7.81 -17.23
C TYR A 299 -1.18 -9.08 -16.51
N LEU A 300 -0.93 -9.11 -15.21
CA LEU A 300 -1.50 -10.03 -14.23
C LEU A 300 -2.30 -9.21 -13.21
N TYR A 301 -3.51 -9.64 -12.86
CA TYR A 301 -4.23 -9.12 -11.71
C TYR A 301 -4.71 -10.26 -10.81
N CYS A 302 -4.45 -10.15 -9.51
CA CYS A 302 -4.91 -11.06 -8.48
C CYS A 302 -5.61 -10.28 -7.37
N ALA A 303 -6.72 -10.80 -6.86
CA ALA A 303 -7.40 -10.27 -5.68
C ALA A 303 -8.08 -11.40 -4.89
N ASN A 304 -8.19 -11.28 -3.57
CA ASN A 304 -8.97 -12.21 -2.75
C ASN A 304 -9.77 -11.50 -1.66
N THR A 305 -10.65 -12.23 -0.99
CA THR A 305 -11.49 -11.67 0.09
C THR A 305 -10.72 -11.23 1.34
N PHE A 306 -9.41 -11.51 1.43
CA PHE A 306 -8.55 -11.03 2.51
C PHE A 306 -7.83 -9.71 2.20
N ASP A 307 -8.25 -9.02 1.14
CA ASP A 307 -7.66 -7.73 0.76
C ASP A 307 -6.21 -7.83 0.28
N GLN A 308 -5.80 -9.03 -0.17
CA GLN A 308 -4.55 -9.20 -0.91
C GLN A 308 -4.83 -8.91 -2.37
N ARG A 309 -4.09 -7.96 -2.93
CA ARG A 309 -4.24 -7.49 -4.31
C ARG A 309 -2.88 -7.42 -4.95
N GLN A 310 -2.80 -7.71 -6.23
CA GLN A 310 -1.57 -7.59 -7.00
C GLN A 310 -1.90 -7.21 -8.44
N LEU A 311 -1.22 -6.20 -8.96
CA LEU A 311 -1.24 -5.83 -10.36
C LEU A 311 0.21 -5.74 -10.86
N VAL A 312 0.54 -6.53 -11.88
CA VAL A 312 1.87 -6.54 -12.50
C VAL A 312 1.71 -6.29 -13.99
N MET A 313 2.57 -5.46 -14.59
CA MET A 313 2.61 -5.23 -16.03
C MET A 313 4.03 -5.33 -16.58
N VAL A 314 4.14 -5.92 -17.77
CA VAL A 314 5.40 -6.05 -18.53
C VAL A 314 5.17 -5.82 -20.02
N GLU A 315 6.25 -5.55 -20.74
CA GLU A 315 6.24 -5.48 -22.20
C GLU A 315 6.07 -6.87 -22.86
N PRO A 316 5.60 -6.95 -24.12
CA PRO A 316 5.27 -8.21 -24.78
C PRO A 316 6.40 -9.25 -24.83
N PRO A 317 7.67 -8.87 -25.08
CA PRO A 317 8.80 -9.82 -25.01
C PRO A 317 8.89 -10.63 -23.71
N ARG A 318 8.34 -10.12 -22.59
CA ARG A 318 8.35 -10.78 -21.28
C ARG A 318 6.97 -11.28 -20.84
N ALA A 319 6.01 -11.41 -21.74
CA ALA A 319 4.68 -11.94 -21.40
C ALA A 319 4.70 -13.36 -20.79
N SER A 320 5.75 -14.15 -21.05
CA SER A 320 5.98 -15.44 -20.39
C SER A 320 6.22 -15.33 -18.88
N LEU A 321 6.75 -14.20 -18.38
CA LEU A 321 6.87 -13.91 -16.96
C LEU A 321 5.50 -13.92 -16.28
N ILE A 322 4.54 -13.22 -16.90
CA ILE A 322 3.16 -13.11 -16.44
C ILE A 322 2.47 -14.48 -16.42
N LEU A 323 2.68 -15.28 -17.46
CA LEU A 323 2.14 -16.64 -17.53
C LEU A 323 2.70 -17.53 -16.41
N ARG A 324 4.01 -17.48 -16.17
CA ARG A 324 4.64 -18.23 -15.08
C ARG A 324 4.07 -17.83 -13.72
N TYR A 325 3.97 -16.52 -13.44
CA TYR A 325 3.35 -16.03 -12.20
C TYR A 325 1.88 -16.43 -12.07
N TYR A 326 1.13 -16.39 -13.16
CA TYR A 326 -0.26 -16.85 -13.17
C TYR A 326 -0.36 -18.34 -12.78
N GLU A 327 0.47 -19.20 -13.39
CA GLU A 327 0.51 -20.64 -13.10
C GLU A 327 0.95 -20.94 -11.66
N GLU A 328 1.98 -20.25 -11.17
CA GLU A 328 2.43 -20.34 -9.77
C GLU A 328 1.30 -19.97 -8.82
N LEU A 329 0.61 -18.86 -9.09
CA LEU A 329 -0.50 -18.40 -8.26
C LEU A 329 -1.66 -19.39 -8.28
N LEU A 330 -1.98 -20.03 -9.40
CA LEU A 330 -3.01 -21.09 -9.44
C LEU A 330 -2.67 -22.29 -8.54
N GLN A 331 -1.39 -22.62 -8.39
CA GLN A 331 -0.94 -23.77 -7.58
C GLN A 331 -0.93 -23.47 -6.07
N VAL A 332 -0.81 -22.20 -5.68
CA VAL A 332 -0.79 -21.74 -4.28
C VAL A 332 -2.23 -21.62 -3.70
N GLY A 333 -3.25 -22.07 -4.44
CA GLY A 333 -4.67 -21.98 -4.08
C GLY A 333 -5.17 -23.00 -3.06
#